data_AF-C3V8V2-F1
#
_entry.id   AF-C3V8V2-F1
#
_cell.length_a   1.000
_cell.length_b   1.000
_cell.length_c   1.000
_cell.angle_alpha   90.00
_cell.angle_beta   90.00
_cell.angle_gamma   90.00
#
_symmetry.space_group_name_H-M   'P 1'
#
loop_
_entity.id
_entity.type
_entity.pdbx_description
1 polymer ?
#
loop_
_entity_poly.entity_id
_entity_poly.type
_entity_poly.pdbx_seq_one_letter_code
_entity_poly.pdbx_strand_id
1 'polypeptide(L)'
;KITWRRCIDMNDRQLRNVVDGLGGSGDGVVREDGFDITVASEVMAAFCLASDISDLKARLGRIIVGYSVAGEPITAEQLKANGAMAALLKDALKPNLVQTLEGTPAFIHGDHSLISLTAVTQ
;
A
#
# COMPACT_ATOMS: atom_id res chain seq x y z
N LYS A 1 -7.48 -16.46 4.36
CA LYS A 1 -6.35 -15.92 5.16
C LYS A 1 -5.96 -14.55 4.61
N ILE A 2 -6.01 -13.48 5.40
CA ILE A 2 -5.63 -12.14 4.96
C ILE A 2 -4.12 -11.97 5.19
N THR A 3 -3.42 -11.43 4.20
CA THR A 3 -1.99 -11.08 4.29
C THR A 3 -1.76 -9.57 4.29
N TRP A 4 -2.73 -8.81 3.77
CA TRP A 4 -2.68 -7.36 3.73
C TRP A 4 -2.85 -6.74 5.11
N ARG A 5 -1.86 -5.93 5.52
CA ARG A 5 -1.85 -5.16 6.77
C ARG A 5 -2.25 -3.70 6.52
N ARG A 6 -2.63 -2.99 7.57
CA ARG A 6 -2.87 -1.54 7.51
C ARG A 6 -1.55 -0.78 7.58
N CYS A 7 -1.59 0.54 7.37
CA CYS A 7 -0.40 1.36 7.53
C CYS A 7 -0.68 2.71 8.18
N ILE A 8 0.35 3.26 8.82
CA ILE A 8 0.36 4.61 9.35
C ILE A 8 1.79 5.15 9.28
N ASP A 9 1.95 6.44 8.96
CA ASP A 9 3.27 7.05 8.87
C ASP A 9 3.73 7.58 10.22
N MET A 10 3.71 6.73 11.25
CA MET A 10 4.11 7.05 12.62
C MET A 10 4.85 5.87 13.23
N ASN A 11 5.86 6.17 14.05
CA ASN A 11 6.62 5.16 14.80
C ASN A 11 5.82 4.64 16.00
N ASP A 12 4.73 3.93 15.75
CA ASP A 12 3.89 3.34 16.79
C ASP A 12 4.06 1.82 16.86
N ARG A 13 4.82 1.38 17.86
CA ARG A 13 5.05 -0.06 18.09
C ARG A 13 3.80 -0.78 18.62
N GLN A 14 2.83 -0.07 19.19
CA GLN A 14 1.63 -0.67 19.79
C GLN A 14 0.72 -1.27 18.72
N LEU A 15 0.78 -0.74 17.50
CA LEU A 15 -0.06 -1.19 16.38
C LEU A 15 0.54 -2.37 15.60
N ARG A 16 1.71 -2.90 16.00
CA ARG A 16 2.36 -4.01 15.30
C ARG A 16 1.51 -5.28 15.28
N ASN A 17 0.81 -5.57 16.38
CA ASN A 17 -0.07 -6.71 16.50
C ASN A 17 -1.35 -6.25 17.20
N VAL A 18 -2.48 -6.34 16.52
CA VAL A 18 -3.78 -5.94 17.04
C VAL A 18 -4.82 -7.00 16.71
N VAL A 19 -5.95 -6.97 17.43
CA VAL A 19 -7.16 -7.68 17.03
C VAL A 19 -8.21 -6.63 16.68
N ASP A 20 -8.75 -6.68 15.47
CA ASP A 20 -9.78 -5.78 14.99
C ASP A 20 -11.13 -6.50 14.84
N GLY A 21 -12.19 -5.75 14.51
CA GLY A 21 -13.54 -6.30 14.34
C GLY A 21 -14.20 -6.79 15.63
N LEU A 22 -13.71 -6.33 16.79
CA LEU A 22 -14.33 -6.58 18.10
C LEU A 22 -15.63 -5.78 18.24
N GLY A 23 -16.60 -6.31 19.00
CA GLY A 23 -17.88 -5.65 19.25
C GLY A 23 -19.08 -6.55 18.96
N GLY A 24 -20.16 -5.94 18.46
CA GLY A 24 -21.38 -6.63 18.04
C GLY A 24 -21.32 -7.09 16.58
N SER A 25 -22.40 -7.72 16.10
CA SER A 25 -22.48 -8.30 14.76
C SER A 25 -22.37 -7.29 13.60
N GLY A 26 -22.48 -5.99 13.88
CA GLY A 26 -22.31 -4.91 12.89
C GLY A 26 -20.89 -4.35 12.79
N ASP A 27 -19.99 -4.72 13.71
CA ASP A 27 -18.67 -4.08 13.87
C ASP A 27 -17.56 -4.77 13.08
N GLY A 28 -17.92 -5.76 12.25
CA GLY A 28 -17.02 -6.50 11.39
C GLY A 28 -16.76 -7.93 11.85
N VAL A 29 -15.70 -8.54 11.32
CA VAL A 29 -15.29 -9.91 11.61
C VAL A 29 -13.99 -9.87 12.40
N VAL A 30 -13.99 -10.50 13.58
CA VAL A 30 -12.82 -10.57 14.46
C VAL A 30 -11.66 -11.28 13.76
N ARG A 31 -10.49 -10.64 13.72
CA ARG A 31 -9.24 -11.26 13.23
C ARG A 31 -8.02 -10.59 13.84
N GLU A 32 -6.89 -11.28 13.74
CA GLU A 32 -5.57 -10.68 13.99
C GLU A 32 -5.16 -9.81 12.80
N ASP A 33 -4.55 -8.66 13.10
CA ASP A 33 -4.02 -7.73 12.11
C ASP A 33 -2.80 -6.97 12.66
N GLY A 34 -2.28 -6.04 11.88
CA GLY A 34 -1.37 -5.02 12.37
C GLY A 34 -1.16 -3.89 11.38
N PHE A 35 -0.30 -2.96 11.79
CA PHE A 35 0.09 -1.81 11.00
C PHE A 35 1.57 -1.89 10.67
N ASP A 36 1.89 -1.49 9.44
CA ASP A 36 3.25 -1.23 8.99
C ASP A 36 3.44 0.27 8.79
N ILE A 37 4.70 0.73 8.77
CA ILE A 37 4.99 2.12 8.41
C ILE A 37 4.63 2.34 6.93
N THR A 38 4.01 3.47 6.58
CA THR A 38 3.45 3.72 5.23
C THR A 38 4.47 3.50 4.10
N VAL A 39 5.74 3.87 4.30
CA VAL A 39 6.81 3.67 3.30
C VAL A 39 7.18 2.20 3.06
N ALA A 40 6.74 1.29 3.91
CA ALA A 40 6.86 -0.15 3.72
C ALA A 40 5.64 -0.78 3.02
N SER A 41 4.63 0.00 2.66
CA SER A 41 3.46 -0.51 1.93
C SER A 41 3.83 -0.92 0.50
N GLU A 42 3.27 -2.04 0.05
CA GLU A 42 3.34 -2.45 -1.37
C GLU A 42 2.69 -1.40 -2.30
N VAL A 43 1.77 -0.58 -1.79
CA VAL A 43 1.24 0.58 -2.52
C VAL A 43 2.37 1.56 -2.85
N MET A 44 3.28 1.81 -1.91
CA MET A 44 4.43 2.69 -2.14
C MET A 44 5.42 2.06 -3.13
N ALA A 45 5.59 0.73 -3.12
CA ALA A 45 6.43 0.04 -4.11
C ALA A 45 5.83 0.17 -5.52
N ALA A 46 4.53 -0.09 -5.65
CA ALA A 46 3.79 0.07 -6.90
C ALA A 46 3.87 1.51 -7.40
N PHE A 47 3.78 2.49 -6.50
CA PHE A 47 3.91 3.91 -6.78
C PHE A 47 5.30 4.28 -7.32
N CYS A 48 6.37 3.87 -6.64
CA CYS A 48 7.75 4.18 -7.04
C CYS A 48 8.19 3.47 -8.34
N LEU A 49 7.55 2.35 -8.69
CA LEU A 49 7.89 1.54 -9.86
C LEU A 49 6.96 1.74 -11.06
N ALA A 50 5.90 2.54 -10.93
CA ALA A 50 4.96 2.79 -12.01
C ALA A 50 5.51 3.79 -13.04
N SER A 51 5.29 3.52 -14.33
CA SER A 51 5.62 4.46 -15.41
C SER A 51 4.58 5.57 -15.58
N ASP A 52 3.32 5.28 -15.28
CA ASP A 52 2.18 6.16 -15.45
C ASP A 52 0.98 5.68 -14.62
N ILE A 53 -0.12 6.44 -14.66
CA ILE A 53 -1.31 6.14 -13.87
C ILE A 53 -2.00 4.82 -14.26
N SER A 54 -1.87 4.39 -15.52
CA SER A 54 -2.44 3.14 -16.01
C SER A 54 -1.60 1.95 -15.53
N ASP A 55 -0.27 2.07 -15.58
CA ASP A 55 0.64 1.07 -15.00
C ASP A 55 0.47 0.99 -13.47
N LEU A 56 0.37 2.13 -12.78
CA LEU A 56 0.08 2.17 -11.35
C LEU A 56 -1.21 1.43 -11.02
N LYS A 57 -2.30 1.72 -11.73
CA LYS A 57 -3.58 1.03 -11.54
C LYS A 57 -3.46 -0.48 -11.77
N ALA A 58 -2.70 -0.90 -12.79
CA ALA A 58 -2.48 -2.31 -13.08
C ALA A 58 -1.67 -3.01 -11.98
N ARG A 59 -0.60 -2.38 -11.48
CA ARG A 59 0.22 -2.87 -10.35
C ARG A 59 -0.62 -3.00 -9.09
N LEU A 60 -1.36 -1.96 -8.73
CA LEU A 60 -2.27 -1.97 -7.59
C LEU A 60 -3.33 -3.06 -7.70
N GLY A 61 -3.76 -3.41 -8.91
CA GLY A 61 -4.71 -4.50 -9.15
C GLY A 61 -4.14 -5.90 -8.92
N ARG A 62 -2.84 -6.09 -9.16
CA ARG A 62 -2.14 -7.38 -8.99
C ARG A 62 -1.79 -7.71 -7.54
N ILE A 63 -1.86 -6.73 -6.64
CA ILE A 63 -1.60 -6.91 -5.20
C ILE A 63 -2.49 -8.03 -4.64
N ILE A 64 -1.86 -9.01 -4.01
CA ILE A 64 -2.54 -10.11 -3.32
C ILE A 64 -2.91 -9.65 -1.90
N VAL A 65 -4.21 -9.54 -1.62
CA VAL A 65 -4.69 -9.12 -0.29
C VAL A 65 -4.86 -10.29 0.68
N GLY A 66 -4.93 -11.50 0.15
CA GLY A 66 -5.05 -12.72 0.93
C GLY A 66 -5.37 -13.92 0.06
N TYR A 67 -5.84 -14.98 0.69
CA TYR A 67 -6.14 -16.27 0.09
C TYR A 67 -7.54 -16.72 0.51
N SER A 68 -8.27 -17.32 -0.43
CA SER A 68 -9.58 -17.93 -0.18
C SER A 68 -9.46 -19.15 0.76
N VAL A 69 -10.61 -19.72 1.15
CA VAL A 69 -10.64 -20.98 1.91
C VAL A 69 -10.00 -22.14 1.12
N ALA A 70 -10.13 -22.12 -0.21
CA ALA A 70 -9.52 -23.09 -1.11
C ALA A 70 -8.01 -22.86 -1.34
N GLY A 71 -7.43 -21.78 -0.80
CA GLY A 71 -6.03 -21.43 -0.98
C GLY A 71 -5.74 -20.60 -2.24
N GLU A 72 -6.75 -20.27 -3.04
CA GLU A 72 -6.59 -19.40 -4.22
C GLU A 72 -6.26 -17.96 -3.82
N PRO A 73 -5.29 -17.29 -4.47
CA PRO A 73 -4.95 -15.90 -4.18
C PRO A 73 -6.11 -14.97 -4.56
N ILE A 74 -6.36 -13.99 -3.70
CA ILE A 74 -7.35 -12.94 -3.90
C ILE A 74 -6.62 -11.62 -4.15
N THR A 75 -6.88 -10.99 -5.29
CA THR A 75 -6.24 -9.72 -5.67
C THR A 75 -7.11 -8.50 -5.40
N ALA A 76 -6.49 -7.32 -5.29
CA ALA A 76 -7.21 -6.07 -5.11
C ALA A 76 -8.13 -5.71 -6.30
N GLU A 77 -7.79 -6.17 -7.51
CA GLU A 77 -8.67 -6.03 -8.68
C GLU A 77 -9.95 -6.85 -8.57
N GLN A 78 -9.90 -8.06 -8.01
CA GLN A 78 -11.10 -8.87 -7.75
C GLN A 78 -12.05 -8.19 -6.75
N LEU A 79 -11.51 -7.37 -5.85
CA LEU A 79 -12.27 -6.50 -4.95
C LEU A 79 -12.69 -5.16 -5.57
N LYS A 80 -12.35 -4.91 -6.84
CA LYS A 80 -12.60 -3.65 -7.57
C LYS A 80 -11.98 -2.41 -6.91
N ALA A 81 -10.89 -2.60 -6.15
CA ALA A 81 -10.26 -1.52 -5.38
C ALA A 81 -9.23 -0.70 -6.19
N ASN A 82 -8.62 -1.30 -7.21
CA ASN A 82 -7.52 -0.71 -7.99
C ASN A 82 -7.84 0.65 -8.62
N GLY A 83 -9.06 0.84 -9.13
CA GLY A 83 -9.50 2.13 -9.68
C GLY A 83 -9.57 3.23 -8.64
N ALA A 84 -10.11 2.94 -7.46
CA ALA A 84 -10.19 3.90 -6.36
C ALA A 84 -8.81 4.24 -5.78
N MET A 85 -7.94 3.23 -5.62
CA MET A 85 -6.57 3.45 -5.17
C MET A 85 -5.77 4.33 -6.14
N ALA A 86 -5.88 4.07 -7.45
CA ALA A 86 -5.24 4.91 -8.47
C ALA A 86 -5.78 6.35 -8.45
N ALA A 87 -7.08 6.54 -8.23
CA ALA A 87 -7.68 7.87 -8.12
C ALA A 87 -7.12 8.66 -6.93
N LEU A 88 -6.94 8.02 -5.77
CA LEU A 88 -6.32 8.64 -4.59
C LEU A 88 -4.86 9.03 -4.81
N LEU A 89 -4.14 8.31 -5.68
CA LEU A 89 -2.71 8.54 -5.96
C LEU A 89 -2.45 9.39 -7.20
N LYS A 90 -3.50 9.85 -7.90
CA LYS A 90 -3.38 10.54 -9.19
C LYS A 90 -2.45 11.75 -9.15
N ASP A 91 -2.61 12.62 -8.16
CA ASP A 91 -1.77 13.81 -8.02
C ASP A 91 -0.46 13.50 -7.32
N ALA A 92 -0.46 12.53 -6.39
CA ALA A 92 0.75 12.06 -5.74
C ALA A 92 1.79 11.58 -6.76
N LEU A 93 1.37 10.95 -7.86
CA LEU A 93 2.24 10.40 -8.92
C LEU A 93 3.03 11.47 -9.69
N LYS A 94 2.74 12.76 -9.51
CA LYS A 94 3.52 13.84 -10.11
C LYS A 94 4.80 14.09 -9.29
N PRO A 95 5.99 14.17 -9.91
CA PRO A 95 7.22 14.53 -9.20
C PRO A 95 7.14 15.89 -8.53
N ASN A 96 7.64 15.99 -7.29
CA ASN A 96 7.71 17.28 -6.59
C ASN A 96 9.04 17.96 -6.90
N LEU A 97 8.97 19.11 -7.58
CA LEU A 97 10.13 19.94 -7.85
C LEU A 97 10.41 20.85 -6.64
N VAL A 98 11.63 20.78 -6.14
CA VAL A 98 12.17 21.63 -5.08
C VAL A 98 13.53 22.18 -5.52
N GLN A 99 14.21 22.91 -4.64
CA GLN A 99 15.54 23.44 -4.91
C GLN A 99 16.46 23.27 -3.70
N THR A 100 17.77 23.17 -3.95
CA THR A 100 18.80 23.22 -2.90
C THR A 100 18.95 24.65 -2.36
N LEU A 101 19.75 24.81 -1.30
CA LEU A 101 20.10 26.14 -0.76
C LEU A 101 20.82 27.04 -1.79
N GLU A 102 21.45 26.45 -2.81
CA GLU A 102 22.16 27.15 -3.88
C GLU A 102 21.26 27.44 -5.10
N GLY A 103 19.96 27.12 -5.01
CA GLY A 103 19.00 27.34 -6.10
C GLY A 103 19.02 26.27 -7.20
N THR A 104 19.79 25.20 -7.03
CA THR A 104 19.81 24.08 -7.98
C THR A 104 18.50 23.29 -7.89
N PRO A 105 17.76 23.10 -9.01
CA PRO A 105 16.51 22.32 -8.99
C PRO A 105 16.76 20.84 -8.66
N ALA A 106 15.88 20.25 -7.85
CA ALA A 106 15.93 18.84 -7.47
C ALA A 106 14.53 18.24 -7.38
N PHE A 107 14.37 16.95 -7.69
CA PHE A 107 13.12 16.23 -7.47
C PHE A 107 13.16 15.46 -6.15
N ILE A 108 12.05 15.48 -5.40
CA ILE A 108 11.79 14.60 -4.27
C ILE A 108 10.46 13.90 -4.53
N HIS A 109 10.49 12.61 -4.86
CA HIS A 109 9.30 11.90 -5.29
C HIS A 109 9.34 10.42 -4.97
N GLY A 110 8.54 10.03 -3.97
CA GLY A 110 8.49 8.66 -3.47
C GLY A 110 9.77 8.23 -2.77
N ASP A 111 9.62 7.41 -1.74
CA ASP A 111 10.69 6.59 -1.22
C ASP A 111 10.06 5.27 -0.77
N HIS A 112 10.77 4.18 -1.00
CA HIS A 112 10.24 2.85 -0.78
C HIS A 112 11.21 2.03 0.05
N SER A 113 10.71 1.37 1.10
CA SER A 113 11.55 0.56 1.98
C SER A 113 12.14 -0.68 1.27
N LEU A 114 13.30 -1.18 1.70
CA LEU A 114 13.91 -2.39 1.12
C LEU A 114 13.00 -3.63 1.19
N ILE A 115 12.09 -3.70 2.16
CA ILE A 115 11.25 -4.90 2.38
C ILE A 115 10.29 -5.12 1.21
N SER A 116 9.65 -4.06 0.71
CA SER A 116 8.58 -4.23 -0.28
C SER A 116 9.08 -4.28 -1.73
N LEU A 117 10.40 -4.13 -1.98
CA LEU A 117 11.06 -4.61 -3.21
C LEU A 117 10.99 -6.14 -3.34
N THR A 118 11.06 -6.85 -2.21
CA THR A 118 10.98 -8.33 -2.18
C THR A 118 9.55 -8.82 -2.43
N ALA A 119 8.54 -8.02 -2.04
CA ALA A 119 7.13 -8.36 -2.22
C ALA A 119 6.64 -8.11 -3.67
N VAL A 120 7.12 -7.05 -4.33
CA VAL A 120 6.70 -6.71 -5.71
C VAL A 120 7.38 -7.58 -6.79
N THR A 121 8.44 -8.30 -6.44
CA THR A 121 9.16 -9.18 -7.37
C THR A 121 8.70 -10.64 -7.33
N GLN A 122 7.77 -10.99 -6.45
CA GLN A 122 7.15 -12.32 -6.35
C GLN A 122 5.71 -12.28 -6.85
#